data_AF-A0A523A2R5-F1
#
_entry.id   AF-A0A523A2R5-F1
#
_cell.length_a   1.000
_cell.length_b   1.000
_cell.length_c   1.000
_cell.angle_alpha   90.00
_cell.angle_beta   90.00
_cell.angle_gamma   90.00
#
_symmetry.space_group_name_H-M   'P 1'
#
loop_
_entity.id
_entity.type
_entity.pdbx_description
1 polymer ?
#
loop_
_entity_poly.entity_id
_entity_poly.type
_entity_poly.pdbx_seq_one_letter_code
_entity_poly.pdbx_strand_id
1 'polypeptide(L)'
;MNESTPHRNAPPPNMAPIDFETGIASLPLQGQLPAGLRGTLVRNGPNPRVPHPKEHWFIGDGMLHAFTIADGQVGYRNRWVRTARWQAADAAIRHPGAGSRNGTPDGAPPPEDNGSANTNVIRHAGQVLALEEAHLPIAIDLPTLDTLGSTDFGGGLHDRFTAHPKTDPDTGELLFFGYGSPESLSSGMNFG
;
A
#
# COMPACT_ATOMS: atom_id res chain seq x y z
N MET A 1 1.82 20.05 37.87
CA MET A 1 0.98 19.35 36.88
C MET A 1 1.92 18.47 36.09
N ASN A 2 1.69 17.16 36.12
CA ASN A 2 2.67 16.15 35.75
C ASN A 2 3.07 16.27 34.27
N GLU A 3 4.34 16.55 34.02
CA GLU A 3 4.96 16.31 32.73
C GLU A 3 5.12 14.79 32.58
N SER A 4 4.25 14.18 31.77
CA SER A 4 4.40 12.79 31.37
C SER A 4 5.63 12.69 30.47
N THR A 5 6.67 12.05 30.98
CA THR A 5 7.84 11.63 30.21
C THR A 5 7.36 10.82 29.00
N PRO A 6 7.73 11.15 27.76
CA PRO A 6 7.30 10.36 26.61
C PRO A 6 7.83 8.94 26.75
N HIS A 7 6.96 7.95 26.50
CA HIS A 7 7.33 6.55 26.51
C HIS A 7 8.54 6.34 25.60
N ARG A 8 9.59 5.72 26.15
CA ARG A 8 10.90 5.49 25.52
C ARG A 8 10.87 4.74 24.17
N ASN A 9 9.69 4.28 23.74
CA ASN A 9 9.46 3.44 22.56
C ASN A 9 8.35 3.96 21.63
N ALA A 10 7.85 5.18 21.80
CA ALA A 10 6.98 5.77 20.78
C ALA A 10 7.83 6.22 19.58
N PRO A 11 7.44 5.92 18.33
CA PRO A 11 8.11 6.51 17.18
C PRO A 11 8.10 8.04 17.33
N PRO A 12 9.17 8.74 16.88
CA PRO A 12 9.19 10.20 16.93
C PRO A 12 7.95 10.74 16.18
N PRO A 13 7.46 11.95 16.51
CA PRO A 13 6.17 12.44 16.02
C PRO A 13 6.05 12.50 14.48
N ASN A 14 7.17 12.55 13.76
CA ASN A 14 7.23 12.49 12.30
C ASN A 14 7.17 11.05 11.73
N MET A 15 7.08 10.04 12.58
CA MET A 15 6.98 8.61 12.26
C MET A 15 5.73 7.97 12.89
N ALA A 16 4.88 8.76 13.55
CA ALA A 16 3.59 8.29 14.02
C ALA A 16 2.70 7.94 12.81
N PRO A 17 1.91 6.84 12.87
CA PRO A 17 1.01 6.48 11.79
C PRO A 17 -0.09 7.53 11.59
N ILE A 18 -0.55 7.66 10.35
CA ILE A 18 -1.79 8.34 10.02
C ILE A 18 -2.93 7.37 10.31
N ASP A 19 -3.78 7.70 11.28
CA ASP A 19 -4.83 6.82 11.79
C ASP A 19 -6.22 7.09 11.18
N PHE A 20 -6.28 7.85 10.07
CA PHE A 20 -7.51 8.20 9.38
C PHE A 20 -7.40 8.15 7.85
N GLU A 21 -8.53 7.89 7.19
CA GLU A 21 -8.73 8.13 5.75
C GLU A 21 -9.55 9.41 5.53
N THR A 22 -9.24 10.18 4.49
CA THR A 22 -9.95 11.40 4.13
C THR A 22 -9.99 11.62 2.63
N GLY A 23 -10.87 12.53 2.20
CA GLY A 23 -10.96 13.03 0.84
C GLY A 23 -11.32 14.51 0.87
N ILE A 24 -10.45 15.35 0.35
CA ILE A 24 -10.59 16.80 0.30
C ILE A 24 -10.66 17.20 -1.17
N ALA A 25 -11.78 17.82 -1.57
CA ALA A 25 -12.01 18.19 -2.97
C ALA A 25 -11.03 19.28 -3.46
N SER A 26 -10.73 20.27 -2.61
CA SER A 26 -9.79 21.35 -2.93
C SER A 26 -8.98 21.75 -1.70
N LEU A 27 -7.66 21.71 -1.81
CA LEU A 27 -6.71 22.21 -0.83
C LEU A 27 -6.49 23.72 -0.99
N PRO A 28 -6.17 24.44 0.10
CA PRO A 28 -5.67 25.81 -0.01
C PRO A 28 -4.31 25.83 -0.71
N LEU A 29 -4.12 26.78 -1.62
CA LEU A 29 -2.89 26.95 -2.38
C LEU A 29 -2.27 28.32 -2.11
N GLN A 30 -0.94 28.35 -1.99
CA GLN A 30 -0.15 29.58 -1.96
C GLN A 30 0.66 29.65 -3.26
N GLY A 31 0.47 30.72 -4.03
CA GLY A 31 1.05 30.87 -5.37
C GLY A 31 0.10 30.37 -6.48
N GLN A 32 0.66 30.07 -7.65
CA GLN A 32 -0.09 29.62 -8.82
C GLN A 32 0.52 28.34 -9.40
N LEU A 33 -0.33 27.37 -9.74
CA LEU A 33 0.08 26.17 -10.45
C LEU A 33 0.34 26.47 -11.93
N PRO A 34 1.27 25.77 -12.59
CA PRO A 34 1.43 25.87 -14.04
C PRO A 34 0.12 25.50 -14.75
N ALA A 35 -0.31 26.34 -15.70
CA ALA A 35 -1.62 26.19 -16.36
C ALA A 35 -1.82 24.84 -17.07
N GLY A 36 -0.73 24.22 -17.54
CA GLY A 36 -0.77 22.91 -18.20
C GLY A 36 -0.67 21.70 -17.26
N LEU A 37 -0.48 21.90 -15.95
CA LEU A 37 -0.31 20.81 -15.01
C LEU A 37 -1.67 20.16 -14.70
N ARG A 38 -1.86 18.94 -15.19
CA ARG A 38 -3.03 18.11 -14.93
C ARG A 38 -2.62 16.66 -14.71
N GLY A 39 -3.20 16.01 -13.72
CA GLY A 39 -2.97 14.60 -13.45
C GLY A 39 -3.06 14.27 -11.96
N THR A 40 -2.71 13.04 -11.61
CA THR A 40 -2.72 12.56 -10.23
C THR A 40 -1.33 12.07 -9.85
N LEU A 41 -0.74 12.65 -8.82
CA LEU A 41 0.43 12.10 -8.14
C LEU A 41 -0.05 11.14 -7.06
N VAL A 42 0.28 9.85 -7.19
CA VAL A 42 0.05 8.86 -6.15
C VAL A 42 1.38 8.51 -5.48
N ARG A 43 1.39 8.46 -4.16
CA ARG A 43 2.50 7.97 -3.34
C ARG A 43 2.02 6.83 -2.48
N ASN A 44 2.90 5.88 -2.23
CA ASN A 44 2.68 4.74 -1.35
C ASN A 44 3.72 4.77 -0.23
N GLY A 45 3.38 4.18 0.91
CA GLY A 45 4.31 4.03 2.03
C GLY A 45 3.73 3.18 3.15
N PRO A 46 4.60 2.67 4.04
CA PRO A 46 4.19 1.92 5.22
C PRO A 46 3.46 2.83 6.22
N ASN A 47 2.27 2.42 6.62
CA ASN A 47 1.44 3.10 7.60
C ASN A 47 0.68 2.06 8.46
N PRO A 48 1.32 1.54 9.54
CA PRO A 48 0.77 0.46 10.33
C PRO A 48 -0.51 0.91 11.03
N ARG A 49 -1.57 0.13 10.89
CA ARG A 49 -2.85 0.44 11.54
C ARG A 49 -2.82 0.24 13.05
N VAL A 50 -2.06 -0.75 13.51
CA VAL A 50 -1.79 -1.01 14.92
C VAL A 50 -0.28 -0.98 15.13
N PRO A 51 0.31 0.17 15.49
CA PRO A 51 1.76 0.29 15.62
C PRO A 51 2.28 -0.58 16.76
N HIS A 52 3.29 -1.41 16.48
CA HIS A 52 3.99 -2.18 17.50
C HIS A 52 5.42 -1.63 17.72
N PRO A 53 5.86 -1.37 18.97
CA PRO A 53 7.14 -0.70 19.24
C PRO A 53 8.41 -1.43 18.78
N LYS A 54 8.30 -2.73 18.45
CA LYS A 54 9.42 -3.55 17.95
C LYS A 54 9.35 -3.80 16.44
N GLU A 55 8.35 -3.24 15.77
CA GLU A 55 8.14 -3.48 14.35
C GLU A 55 9.06 -2.59 13.51
N HIS A 56 9.60 -3.15 12.43
CA HIS A 56 10.43 -2.40 11.51
C HIS A 56 9.55 -1.50 10.65
N TRP A 57 10.01 -0.28 10.36
CA TRP A 57 9.25 0.74 9.63
C TRP A 57 8.81 0.31 8.22
N PHE A 58 9.43 -0.72 7.62
CA PHE A 58 8.99 -1.31 6.34
C PHE A 58 7.78 -2.24 6.43
N ILE A 59 7.32 -2.62 7.62
CA ILE A 59 6.35 -3.72 7.77
C ILE A 59 4.90 -3.22 7.90
N GLY A 60 4.69 -1.90 8.00
CA GLY A 60 3.36 -1.31 8.10
C GLY A 60 2.52 -1.50 6.84
N ASP A 61 1.20 -1.57 7.00
CA ASP A 61 0.26 -1.69 5.89
C ASP A 61 0.42 -0.54 4.88
N GLY A 62 0.24 -0.80 3.58
CA GLY A 62 0.33 0.24 2.55
C GLY A 62 -0.76 1.29 2.73
N MET A 63 -0.37 2.57 2.74
CA MET A 63 -1.30 3.68 2.59
C MET A 63 -0.94 4.52 1.37
N LEU A 64 -1.94 4.68 0.50
CA LEU A 64 -1.85 5.51 -0.68
C LEU A 64 -2.24 6.94 -0.34
N HIS A 65 -1.49 7.88 -0.90
CA HIS A 65 -1.77 9.31 -0.87
C HIS A 65 -1.85 9.82 -2.32
N ALA A 66 -2.98 10.41 -2.70
CA ALA A 66 -3.19 10.95 -4.03
C ALA A 66 -3.43 12.46 -3.99
N PHE A 67 -2.71 13.19 -4.83
CA PHE A 67 -2.92 14.60 -5.13
C PHE A 67 -3.40 14.71 -6.57
N THR A 68 -4.66 15.09 -6.77
CA THR A 68 -5.24 15.26 -8.11
C THR A 68 -5.25 16.73 -8.47
N ILE A 69 -4.55 17.08 -9.54
CA ILE A 69 -4.38 18.44 -10.02
C ILE A 69 -5.20 18.61 -11.30
N ALA A 70 -6.11 19.59 -11.30
CA ALA A 70 -6.92 19.95 -12.44
C ALA A 70 -7.38 21.40 -12.29
N ASP A 71 -7.32 22.17 -13.39
CA ASP A 71 -7.95 23.49 -13.48
C ASP A 71 -7.53 24.46 -12.37
N GLY A 72 -6.24 24.44 -12.00
CA GLY A 72 -5.68 25.28 -10.93
C GLY A 72 -6.04 24.85 -9.51
N GLN A 73 -6.69 23.70 -9.33
CA GLN A 73 -7.06 23.14 -8.04
C GLN A 73 -6.28 21.85 -7.73
N VAL A 74 -6.14 21.54 -6.44
CA VAL A 74 -5.55 20.29 -5.97
C VAL A 74 -6.51 19.62 -4.99
N GLY A 75 -7.00 18.44 -5.33
CA GLY A 75 -7.69 17.55 -4.40
C GLY A 75 -6.71 16.59 -3.72
N TYR A 76 -7.04 16.15 -2.50
CA TYR A 76 -6.27 15.16 -1.75
C TYR A 76 -7.13 13.98 -1.32
N ARG A 77 -6.59 12.77 -1.35
CA ARG A 77 -7.22 11.58 -0.80
C ARG A 77 -6.17 10.63 -0.26
N ASN A 78 -6.45 9.96 0.85
CA ASN A 78 -5.68 8.81 1.30
C ASN A 78 -6.57 7.59 1.57
N ARG A 79 -6.05 6.40 1.27
CA ARG A 79 -6.70 5.12 1.56
C ARG A 79 -5.64 4.09 1.94
N TRP A 80 -5.95 3.22 2.90
CA TRP A 80 -5.19 2.00 3.07
C TRP A 80 -5.41 1.07 1.88
N VAL A 81 -4.36 0.35 1.50
CA VAL A 81 -4.48 -0.77 0.59
C VAL A 81 -5.08 -1.94 1.36
N ARG A 82 -6.27 -2.38 0.96
CA ARG A 82 -7.03 -3.44 1.65
C ARG A 82 -6.49 -4.81 1.23
N THR A 83 -5.23 -5.12 1.53
CA THR A 83 -4.63 -6.44 1.31
C THR A 83 -5.32 -7.51 2.17
N ALA A 84 -5.09 -8.79 1.88
CA ALA A 84 -5.64 -9.87 2.70
C ALA A 84 -5.15 -9.77 4.17
N ARG A 85 -3.87 -9.43 4.38
CA ARG A 85 -3.31 -9.08 5.69
C ARG A 85 -4.09 -7.95 6.38
N TRP A 86 -4.32 -6.84 5.68
CA TRP A 86 -5.05 -5.70 6.23
C TRP A 86 -6.48 -6.07 6.62
N GLN A 87 -7.18 -6.83 5.77
CA GLN A 87 -8.56 -7.26 6.01
C GLN A 87 -8.66 -8.20 7.22
N ALA A 88 -7.71 -9.13 7.37
CA ALA A 88 -7.65 -10.02 8.53
C ALA A 88 -7.43 -9.23 9.84
N ALA A 89 -6.56 -8.22 9.81
CA ALA A 89 -6.33 -7.34 10.96
C ALA A 89 -7.55 -6.46 11.28
N ASP A 90 -8.23 -5.90 10.27
CA ASP A 90 -9.47 -5.13 10.43
C ASP A 90 -10.58 -5.96 11.10
N ALA A 91 -10.78 -7.19 10.64
CA ALA A 91 -11.76 -8.11 11.22
C ALA A 91 -11.45 -8.41 12.69
N ALA A 92 -10.18 -8.63 13.05
CA ALA A 92 -9.74 -8.88 14.42
C ALA A 92 -10.02 -7.69 15.36
N ILE A 93 -9.87 -6.46 14.87
CA ILE A 93 -10.16 -5.24 15.62
C ILE A 93 -11.67 -5.06 15.80
N ARG A 94 -12.48 -5.33 14.77
CA ARG A 94 -13.94 -5.17 14.81
C ARG A 94 -14.65 -6.23 15.65
N HIS A 95 -14.08 -7.44 15.72
CA HIS A 95 -14.66 -8.59 16.43
C HIS A 95 -13.68 -9.14 17.48
N PRO A 96 -13.37 -8.36 18.54
CA PRO A 96 -12.47 -8.83 19.58
C PRO A 96 -13.11 -10.02 20.33
N GLY A 97 -12.54 -11.21 20.17
CA GLY A 97 -12.95 -12.41 20.89
C GLY A 97 -13.77 -13.45 20.11
N ALA A 98 -13.96 -13.30 18.79
CA ALA A 98 -14.60 -14.31 17.94
C ALA A 98 -13.86 -15.68 17.90
N GLY A 99 -12.60 -15.72 18.37
CA GLY A 99 -11.88 -16.93 18.77
C GLY A 99 -10.43 -16.95 18.29
N SER A 100 -9.58 -17.88 18.73
CA SER A 100 -8.87 -17.95 20.02
C SER A 100 -7.62 -18.81 19.76
N ARG A 101 -6.47 -18.55 20.43
CA ARG A 101 -5.25 -19.41 20.44
C ARG A 101 -4.60 -19.61 19.06
N ASN A 102 -3.49 -18.92 18.80
CA ASN A 102 -2.58 -19.16 17.67
C ASN A 102 -3.14 -18.94 16.23
N GLY A 103 -4.15 -18.10 16.02
CA GLY A 103 -4.66 -17.85 14.67
C GLY A 103 -5.74 -16.78 14.61
N THR A 104 -6.07 -16.36 13.39
CA THR A 104 -7.02 -15.29 13.01
C THR A 104 -8.41 -15.43 13.68
N PRO A 105 -9.29 -14.40 13.63
CA PRO A 105 -10.50 -14.28 14.46
C PRO A 105 -11.52 -15.43 14.44
N ASP A 106 -11.40 -16.41 13.55
CA ASP A 106 -12.32 -17.56 13.46
C ASP A 106 -11.58 -18.92 13.38
N GLY A 107 -10.29 -18.96 13.69
CA GLY A 107 -9.44 -20.13 13.44
C GLY A 107 -9.20 -20.38 11.94
N ALA A 108 -9.54 -19.41 11.08
CA ALA A 108 -9.16 -19.42 9.68
C ALA A 108 -7.63 -19.45 9.56
N PRO A 109 -7.08 -20.18 8.59
CA PRO A 109 -5.64 -20.11 8.32
C PRO A 109 -5.24 -18.65 8.11
N PRO A 110 -3.98 -18.26 8.47
CA PRO A 110 -3.47 -16.96 8.07
C PRO A 110 -3.67 -16.78 6.57
N PRO A 111 -3.91 -15.53 6.09
CA PRO A 111 -4.11 -15.31 4.67
C PRO A 111 -2.92 -15.88 3.90
N GLU A 112 -3.19 -16.55 2.78
CA GLU A 112 -2.16 -17.14 1.92
C GLU A 112 -1.14 -16.10 1.45
N ASP A 113 -1.59 -14.83 1.35
CA ASP A 113 -0.79 -13.65 1.11
C ASP A 113 -0.75 -12.75 2.37
N ASN A 114 0.44 -12.56 2.93
CA ASN A 114 0.69 -11.68 4.09
C ASN A 114 1.32 -10.34 3.70
N GLY A 115 1.15 -9.94 2.45
CA GLY A 115 1.64 -8.71 1.86
C GLY A 115 1.02 -7.43 2.41
N SER A 116 1.84 -6.38 2.47
CA SER A 116 1.47 -5.03 2.88
C SER A 116 1.20 -4.10 1.70
N ALA A 117 1.71 -4.41 0.50
CA ALA A 117 1.59 -3.58 -0.71
C ALA A 117 2.02 -2.12 -0.49
N ASN A 118 3.12 -1.88 0.22
CA ASN A 118 3.46 -0.56 0.78
C ASN A 118 4.68 0.14 0.14
N THR A 119 5.37 -0.51 -0.80
CA THR A 119 6.72 -0.10 -1.21
C THR A 119 6.70 0.88 -2.36
N ASN A 120 5.87 0.62 -3.37
CA ASN A 120 5.77 1.50 -4.55
C ASN A 120 4.35 1.51 -5.13
N VAL A 121 4.12 2.46 -6.05
CA VAL A 121 2.91 2.54 -6.87
C VAL A 121 3.28 2.91 -8.31
N ILE A 122 2.67 2.23 -9.28
CA ILE A 122 2.88 2.52 -10.71
C ILE A 122 1.57 2.47 -11.49
N ARG A 123 1.49 3.18 -12.61
CA ARG A 123 0.40 3.05 -13.58
C ARG A 123 0.89 2.28 -14.79
N HIS A 124 0.19 1.20 -15.16
CA HIS A 124 0.48 0.41 -16.34
C HIS A 124 -0.81 -0.19 -16.92
N ALA A 125 -0.92 -0.27 -18.25
CA ALA A 125 -2.08 -0.83 -18.96
C ALA A 125 -3.46 -0.29 -18.48
N GLY A 126 -3.53 0.99 -18.11
CA GLY A 126 -4.75 1.63 -17.61
C GLY A 126 -5.06 1.39 -16.13
N GLN A 127 -4.30 0.52 -15.45
CA GLN A 127 -4.45 0.20 -14.03
C GLN A 127 -3.41 0.93 -13.18
N VAL A 128 -3.74 1.20 -11.92
CA VAL A 128 -2.78 1.60 -10.89
C VAL A 128 -2.49 0.39 -10.02
N LEU A 129 -1.22 0.13 -9.74
CA LEU A 129 -0.74 -1.03 -9.01
C LEU A 129 0.03 -0.57 -7.76
N ALA A 130 -0.40 -1.02 -6.58
CA ALA A 130 0.38 -0.94 -5.35
C ALA A 130 1.26 -2.19 -5.21
N LEU A 131 2.55 -1.98 -4.93
CA LEU A 131 3.58 -3.01 -5.05
C LEU A 131 4.36 -3.19 -3.74
N GLU A 132 4.71 -4.44 -3.46
CA GLU A 132 5.71 -4.89 -2.48
C GLU A 132 6.29 -6.21 -3.03
N GLU A 133 7.57 -6.47 -2.78
CA GLU A 133 8.34 -7.56 -3.39
C GLU A 133 7.89 -8.98 -2.97
N ALA A 134 6.97 -9.09 -2.02
CA ALA A 134 6.58 -10.35 -1.37
C ALA A 134 5.36 -11.04 -2.00
N HIS A 135 4.60 -10.35 -2.86
CA HIS A 135 3.31 -10.84 -3.37
C HIS A 135 2.99 -10.34 -4.79
N LEU A 136 1.79 -10.68 -5.29
CA LEU A 136 1.27 -10.21 -6.57
C LEU A 136 0.91 -8.71 -6.49
N PRO A 137 1.01 -7.93 -7.58
CA PRO A 137 0.56 -6.54 -7.59
C PRO A 137 -0.88 -6.39 -7.12
N ILE A 138 -1.18 -5.35 -6.34
CA ILE A 138 -2.55 -5.03 -5.92
C ILE A 138 -3.10 -3.91 -6.80
N ALA A 139 -4.19 -4.19 -7.51
CA ALA A 139 -4.86 -3.22 -8.37
C ALA A 139 -5.67 -2.20 -7.55
N ILE A 140 -5.60 -0.94 -7.96
CA ILE A 140 -6.20 0.22 -7.30
C ILE A 140 -7.02 1.02 -8.30
N ASP A 141 -8.22 1.42 -7.90
CA ASP A 141 -9.08 2.31 -8.69
C ASP A 141 -8.68 3.78 -8.54
N LEU A 142 -8.75 4.54 -9.63
CA LEU A 142 -8.66 5.99 -9.60
C LEU A 142 -9.97 6.61 -10.11
N PRO A 143 -10.47 7.67 -9.44
CA PRO A 143 -9.77 8.46 -8.42
C PRO A 143 -10.02 8.00 -6.97
N THR A 144 -10.80 6.94 -6.72
CA THR A 144 -11.29 6.59 -5.37
C THR A 144 -10.20 6.06 -4.44
N LEU A 145 -9.12 5.51 -5.00
CA LEU A 145 -8.11 4.69 -4.30
C LEU A 145 -8.71 3.43 -3.67
N ASP A 146 -9.83 2.94 -4.20
CA ASP A 146 -10.40 1.68 -3.76
C ASP A 146 -9.50 0.51 -4.20
N THR A 147 -9.37 -0.49 -3.34
CA THR A 147 -8.60 -1.70 -3.63
C THR A 147 -9.45 -2.66 -4.44
N LEU A 148 -8.98 -3.03 -5.62
CA LEU A 148 -9.67 -3.96 -6.53
C LEU A 148 -9.29 -5.43 -6.28
N GLY A 149 -8.14 -5.67 -5.65
CA GLY A 149 -7.61 -7.01 -5.34
C GLY A 149 -6.25 -7.26 -5.96
N SER A 150 -5.68 -8.44 -5.73
CA SER A 150 -4.47 -8.87 -6.43
C SER A 150 -4.76 -9.09 -7.92
N THR A 151 -3.76 -8.86 -8.76
CA THR A 151 -3.82 -9.14 -10.20
C THR A 151 -2.67 -10.03 -10.62
N ASP A 152 -3.00 -11.07 -11.38
CA ASP A 152 -2.08 -11.98 -12.04
C ASP A 152 -1.98 -11.70 -13.55
N PHE A 153 -2.52 -10.57 -13.99
CA PHE A 153 -2.64 -10.17 -15.40
C PHE A 153 -3.37 -11.22 -16.28
N GLY A 154 -4.41 -11.87 -15.74
CA GLY A 154 -5.18 -12.88 -16.47
C GLY A 154 -4.44 -14.21 -16.57
N GLY A 155 -3.68 -14.55 -15.53
CA GLY A 155 -2.82 -15.73 -15.46
C GLY A 155 -1.46 -15.58 -16.16
N GLY A 156 -1.09 -14.38 -16.60
CA GLY A 156 0.24 -14.11 -17.17
C GLY A 156 1.36 -13.99 -16.13
N LEU A 157 1.00 -13.85 -14.85
CA LEU A 157 1.91 -13.76 -13.71
C LEU A 157 1.59 -14.86 -12.71
N HIS A 158 2.58 -15.64 -12.30
CA HIS A 158 2.37 -16.82 -11.45
C HIS A 158 2.88 -16.68 -10.01
N ASP A 159 3.66 -15.63 -9.72
CA ASP A 159 4.30 -15.44 -8.41
C ASP A 159 4.67 -13.96 -8.19
N ARG A 160 5.44 -13.69 -7.13
CA ARG A 160 5.96 -12.39 -6.70
C ARG A 160 6.36 -11.45 -7.83
N PHE A 161 6.16 -10.18 -7.57
CA PHE A 161 6.44 -9.08 -8.47
C PHE A 161 7.26 -7.99 -7.78
N THR A 162 8.28 -7.47 -8.45
CA THR A 162 9.16 -6.43 -7.90
C THR A 162 8.38 -5.15 -7.57
N ALA A 163 8.76 -4.46 -6.50
CA ALA A 163 8.27 -3.11 -6.26
C ALA A 163 8.83 -2.08 -7.25
N HIS A 164 9.83 -2.43 -8.06
CA HIS A 164 10.55 -1.49 -8.91
C HIS A 164 10.55 -1.86 -10.40
N PRO A 165 9.39 -2.15 -11.03
CA PRO A 165 9.34 -2.39 -12.45
C PRO A 165 9.69 -1.13 -13.24
N LYS A 166 10.01 -1.29 -14.52
CA LYS A 166 10.33 -0.18 -15.43
C LYS A 166 9.49 -0.28 -16.68
N THR A 167 8.96 0.85 -17.14
CA THR A 167 8.29 0.93 -18.42
C THR A 167 9.34 1.21 -19.49
N ASP A 168 9.40 0.35 -20.51
CA ASP A 168 10.19 0.60 -21.71
C ASP A 168 9.59 1.82 -22.46
N PRO A 169 10.39 2.86 -22.75
CA PRO A 169 9.88 4.06 -23.40
C PRO A 169 9.54 3.87 -24.88
N ASP A 170 10.12 2.87 -25.54
CA ASP A 170 9.91 2.60 -26.97
C ASP A 170 8.70 1.68 -27.18
N THR A 171 8.54 0.64 -26.35
CA THR A 171 7.46 -0.36 -26.49
C THR A 171 6.27 -0.10 -25.56
N GLY A 172 6.49 0.58 -24.44
CA GLY A 172 5.49 0.73 -23.38
C GLY A 172 5.30 -0.52 -22.51
N GLU A 173 6.09 -1.58 -22.74
CA GLU A 173 6.06 -2.80 -21.95
C GLU A 173 6.55 -2.55 -20.53
N LEU A 174 6.04 -3.33 -19.57
CA LEU A 174 6.45 -3.25 -18.17
C LEU A 174 7.45 -4.37 -17.87
N LEU A 175 8.73 -4.01 -17.81
CA LEU A 175 9.80 -4.92 -17.47
C LEU A 175 9.80 -5.17 -15.96
N PHE A 176 9.74 -6.44 -15.55
CA PHE A 176 9.69 -6.83 -14.15
C PHE A 176 10.48 -8.10 -13.85
N PHE A 177 10.70 -8.33 -12.56
CA PHE A 177 11.19 -9.59 -12.02
C PHE A 177 10.57 -9.83 -10.64
N GLY A 178 10.73 -11.02 -10.09
CA GLY A 178 10.36 -11.43 -8.75
C GLY A 178 11.34 -12.49 -8.28
N TYR A 179 11.78 -12.42 -7.02
CA TYR A 179 12.82 -13.31 -6.49
C TYR A 179 12.29 -14.13 -5.31
N GLY A 180 13.01 -15.21 -4.98
CA GLY A 180 12.57 -16.15 -3.95
C GLY A 180 11.31 -16.90 -4.37
N SER A 181 11.26 -17.32 -5.64
CA SER A 181 10.15 -18.09 -6.22
C SER A 181 10.62 -19.52 -6.55
N PRO A 182 9.83 -20.58 -6.32
CA PRO A 182 8.48 -20.55 -5.74
C PRO A 182 8.49 -20.47 -4.20
N GLU A 183 9.63 -20.75 -3.57
CA GLU A 183 9.77 -20.76 -2.11
C GLU A 183 10.53 -19.52 -1.61
N SER A 184 10.11 -18.97 -0.47
CA SER A 184 10.80 -17.84 0.17
C SER A 184 12.29 -18.13 0.37
N LEU A 185 13.14 -17.15 0.05
CA LEU A 185 14.61 -17.24 0.10
C LEU A 185 15.25 -18.28 -0.84
N SER A 186 14.51 -18.83 -1.80
CA SER A 186 15.08 -19.67 -2.86
C SER A 186 15.86 -18.83 -3.91
N SER A 187 16.67 -19.51 -4.73
CA SER A 187 17.40 -18.89 -5.83
C SER A 187 16.58 -18.68 -7.11
N GLY A 188 15.31 -19.11 -7.14
CA GLY A 188 14.49 -18.98 -8.32
C GLY A 188 13.92 -17.58 -8.52
N MET A 189 13.66 -17.24 -9.79
CA MET A 189 13.13 -15.96 -10.22
C MET A 189 11.95 -16.14 -11.16
N ASN A 190 11.01 -15.21 -11.06
CA ASN A 190 9.93 -14.96 -12.01
C ASN A 190 10.27 -13.67 -12.77
N PHE A 191 10.05 -13.57 -14.08
CA PHE A 191 10.38 -12.36 -14.85
C PHE A 191 9.62 -12.31 -16.18
N GLY A 192 9.47 -11.10 -16.72
CA GLY A 192 8.80 -10.83 -17.99
C GLY A 192 8.79 -9.35 -18.35
#